data_AF-A0A561UQE6-F1
#
_entry.id   AF-A0A561UQE6-F1
#
_cell.length_a   1.000
_cell.length_b   1.000
_cell.length_c   1.000
_cell.angle_alpha   90.00
_cell.angle_beta   90.00
_cell.angle_gamma   90.00
#
_symmetry.space_group_name_H-M   'P 1'
#
loop_
_entity.id
_entity.type
_entity.pdbx_description
1 polymer ?
#
loop_
_entity_poly.entity_id
_entity_poly.type
_entity_poly.pdbx_seq_one_letter_code
_entity_poly.pdbx_strand_id
1 'polypeptide(L)'
;MELTRDETLRALAALEASWRHDEQALEALAAVGEFEQPLPVLLADYGHRTLQALLTIAFSGSDTTPEEALRLTEQMRENAIYRLSEVLGEALEVWGGAADGSSAAAGQIGRVVVSAIVAVSQSNTGDDILPLLAALRTHTLQEGRS
;
A
#
# COMPACT_ATOMS: atom_id res chain seq x y z
N MET A 1 -8.56 -11.62 -3.70
CA MET A 1 -7.64 -12.00 -4.79
C MET A 1 -6.33 -11.29 -4.56
N GLU A 2 -5.18 -11.94 -4.66
CA GLU A 2 -3.88 -11.25 -4.57
C GLU A 2 -3.68 -10.30 -5.75
N LEU A 3 -3.03 -9.15 -5.52
CA LEU A 3 -2.61 -8.26 -6.59
C LEU A 3 -1.61 -9.01 -7.47
N THR A 4 -1.78 -8.90 -8.78
CA THR A 4 -0.82 -9.44 -9.73
C THR A 4 0.51 -8.69 -9.61
N ARG A 5 1.57 -9.29 -10.17
CA ARG A 5 2.89 -8.67 -10.24
C ARG A 5 2.84 -7.30 -10.95
N ASP A 6 2.13 -7.24 -12.07
CA ASP A 6 2.05 -6.01 -12.87
C ASP A 6 1.25 -4.92 -12.14
N GLU A 7 0.16 -5.29 -11.47
CA GLU A 7 -0.60 -4.38 -10.60
C GLU A 7 0.25 -3.86 -9.44
N THR A 8 1.05 -4.74 -8.81
CA THR A 8 1.97 -4.36 -7.74
C THR A 8 3.03 -3.38 -8.24
N LEU A 9 3.64 -3.65 -9.39
CA LEU A 9 4.63 -2.75 -9.99
C LEU A 9 4.01 -1.41 -10.40
N ARG A 10 2.79 -1.43 -10.94
CA ARG A 10 2.03 -0.23 -11.32
C ARG A 10 1.66 0.60 -10.09
N ALA A 11 1.21 -0.03 -9.01
CA ALA A 11 0.96 0.64 -7.73
C ALA A 11 2.23 1.30 -7.19
N LEU A 12 3.35 0.57 -7.15
CA LEU A 12 4.64 1.10 -6.71
C LEU A 12 5.13 2.28 -7.56
N ALA A 13 4.96 2.22 -8.88
CA ALA A 13 5.29 3.33 -9.77
C ALA A 13 4.39 4.55 -9.51
N ALA A 14 3.10 4.33 -9.27
CA ALA A 14 2.16 5.40 -8.97
C ALA A 14 2.39 6.03 -7.59
N LEU A 15 2.82 5.26 -6.58
CA LEU A 15 3.24 5.80 -5.29
C LEU A 15 4.49 6.69 -5.43
N GLU A 16 5.47 6.26 -6.21
CA GLU A 16 6.67 7.06 -6.50
C GLU A 16 6.32 8.37 -7.23
N ALA A 17 5.45 8.30 -8.25
CA ALA A 17 4.96 9.47 -8.97
C ALA A 17 4.16 10.41 -8.05
N SER A 18 3.29 9.86 -7.19
CA SER A 18 2.51 10.63 -6.21
C SER A 18 3.40 11.36 -5.20
N TRP A 19 4.48 10.73 -4.75
CA TRP A 19 5.47 11.32 -3.85
C TRP A 19 6.29 12.42 -4.52
N ARG A 20 6.65 12.24 -5.79
CA ARG A 20 7.38 13.24 -6.58
C ARG A 20 6.51 14.38 -7.11
N HIS A 21 5.19 14.31 -6.94
CA HIS A 21 4.24 15.20 -7.62
C HIS A 21 4.38 15.15 -9.15
N ASP A 22 4.67 13.98 -9.71
CA ASP A 22 4.81 13.76 -11.15
C ASP A 22 3.44 13.44 -11.77
N GLU A 23 2.71 14.50 -12.12
CA GLU A 23 1.37 14.39 -12.71
C GLU A 23 1.39 13.69 -14.06
N GLN A 24 2.45 13.89 -14.87
CA GLN A 24 2.58 13.27 -16.18
C GLN A 24 2.76 11.75 -16.07
N ALA A 25 3.56 11.29 -15.09
CA ALA A 25 3.69 9.86 -14.81
C ALA A 25 2.36 9.26 -14.31
N LEU A 26 1.62 9.97 -13.46
CA LEU A 26 0.30 9.52 -13.00
C LEU A 26 -0.72 9.43 -14.13
N GLU A 27 -0.72 10.38 -15.06
CA GLU A 27 -1.55 10.33 -16.27
C GLU A 27 -1.21 9.12 -17.14
N ALA A 28 0.09 8.88 -17.37
CA ALA A 28 0.54 7.72 -18.14
C ALA A 28 0.13 6.39 -17.48
N LEU A 29 0.23 6.31 -16.14
CA LEU A 29 -0.18 5.13 -15.37
C LEU A 29 -1.71 4.97 -15.26
N ALA A 30 -2.48 6.05 -15.43
CA ALA A 30 -3.93 6.02 -15.47
C ALA A 30 -4.48 5.66 -16.87
N ALA A 31 -3.68 5.87 -17.93
CA ALA A 31 -4.04 5.60 -19.32
C ALA A 31 -3.97 4.11 -19.70
N VAL A 32 -4.64 3.26 -18.95
CA VAL A 32 -4.62 1.79 -19.08
C VAL A 32 -5.87 1.21 -19.75
N GLY A 33 -5.78 -0.06 -20.17
CA GLY A 33 -6.81 -0.75 -20.95
C GLY A 33 -8.12 -1.00 -20.19
N GLU A 34 -9.18 -1.30 -20.94
CA GLU A 34 -10.57 -1.48 -20.48
C GLU A 34 -10.77 -2.51 -19.34
N PHE A 35 -9.81 -3.40 -19.14
CA PHE A 35 -9.86 -4.48 -18.14
C PHE A 35 -8.92 -4.27 -16.96
N GLU A 36 -8.15 -3.18 -16.94
CA GLU A 36 -7.25 -2.90 -15.83
C GLU A 36 -7.97 -2.15 -14.71
N GLN A 37 -7.61 -2.46 -13.48
CA GLN A 37 -8.13 -1.77 -12.32
C GLN A 37 -7.83 -0.25 -12.42
N PRO A 38 -8.82 0.62 -12.15
CA PRO A 38 -8.59 2.06 -12.09
C PRO A 38 -7.51 2.39 -11.07
N LEU A 39 -6.64 3.35 -11.41
CA LEU A 39 -5.48 3.69 -10.59
C LEU A 39 -5.82 4.07 -9.14
N PRO A 40 -6.89 4.84 -8.86
CA PRO A 40 -7.35 5.11 -7.49
C PRO A 40 -7.67 3.84 -6.68
N VAL A 41 -8.38 2.90 -7.30
CA VAL A 41 -8.79 1.63 -6.66
C VAL A 41 -7.56 0.76 -6.42
N LEU A 42 -6.64 0.70 -7.39
CA LEU A 42 -5.39 -0.05 -7.26
C LEU A 42 -4.53 0.46 -6.09
N LEU A 43 -4.40 1.79 -5.97
CA LEU A 43 -3.63 2.41 -4.89
C LEU A 43 -4.26 2.17 -3.52
N ALA A 44 -5.59 2.23 -3.43
CA ALA A 44 -6.33 1.92 -2.21
C ALA A 44 -6.11 0.47 -1.76
N ASP A 45 -6.31 -0.49 -2.67
CA ASP A 45 -6.14 -1.92 -2.38
C ASP A 45 -4.69 -2.25 -2.00
N TYR A 46 -3.72 -1.71 -2.74
CA TYR A 46 -2.30 -1.85 -2.40
C TYR A 46 -1.98 -1.28 -1.02
N GLY A 47 -2.49 -0.08 -0.71
CA GLY A 47 -2.27 0.60 0.56
C GLY A 47 -2.83 -0.17 1.75
N HIS A 48 -4.08 -0.63 1.66
CA HIS A 48 -4.72 -1.45 2.69
C HIS A 48 -3.89 -2.68 3.01
N ARG A 49 -3.54 -3.47 1.99
CA ARG A 49 -2.78 -4.71 2.17
C ARG A 49 -1.40 -4.47 2.75
N THR A 50 -0.72 -3.42 2.29
CA THR A 50 0.61 -3.06 2.79
C THR A 50 0.53 -2.70 4.27
N LEU A 51 -0.47 -1.93 4.68
CA LEU A 51 -0.68 -1.59 6.10
C LEU A 51 -0.96 -2.84 6.95
N GLN A 52 -1.82 -3.74 6.47
CA GLN A 52 -2.09 -5.00 7.16
C GLN A 52 -0.83 -5.86 7.30
N ALA A 53 -0.02 -5.97 6.25
CA ALA A 53 1.24 -6.72 6.28
C ALA A 53 2.24 -6.10 7.28
N LEU A 54 2.40 -4.78 7.27
CA LEU A 54 3.30 -4.07 8.19
C LEU A 54 2.88 -4.25 9.66
N LEU A 55 1.58 -4.17 9.95
CA LEU A 55 1.07 -4.42 11.30
C LEU A 55 1.29 -5.86 11.70
N THR A 56 0.99 -6.80 10.81
CA THR A 56 1.21 -8.22 11.07
C THR A 56 2.67 -8.45 11.46
N ILE A 57 3.63 -7.94 10.67
CA ILE A 57 5.07 -8.05 10.97
C ILE A 57 5.42 -7.39 12.31
N ALA A 58 4.89 -6.19 12.58
CA ALA A 58 5.17 -5.45 13.80
C ALA A 58 4.66 -6.17 15.07
N PHE A 59 3.55 -6.90 14.97
CA PHE A 59 2.97 -7.63 16.10
C PHE A 59 3.46 -9.07 16.19
N SER A 60 3.72 -9.76 15.07
CA SER A 60 3.98 -11.20 15.07
C SER A 60 5.35 -11.54 15.68
N GLY A 61 6.37 -10.69 15.51
CA GLY A 61 7.74 -11.09 15.76
C GLY A 61 8.15 -12.23 14.82
N SER A 62 9.44 -12.50 14.70
CA SER A 62 9.98 -13.39 13.65
C SER A 62 9.65 -14.89 13.82
N ASP A 63 9.07 -15.32 14.94
CA ASP A 63 8.87 -16.74 15.30
C ASP A 63 7.49 -17.02 15.94
N THR A 64 6.39 -16.51 15.36
CA THR A 64 5.04 -16.78 15.90
C THR A 64 4.55 -18.17 15.50
N THR A 65 4.25 -19.01 16.49
CA THR A 65 3.52 -20.27 16.25
C THR A 65 2.04 -20.03 15.94
N PRO A 66 1.32 -20.98 15.32
CA PRO A 66 -0.12 -20.81 15.01
C PRO A 66 -1.02 -20.53 16.22
N GLU A 67 -0.69 -21.05 17.41
CA GLU A 67 -1.42 -20.75 18.65
C GLU A 67 -1.14 -19.32 19.15
N GLU A 68 0.09 -18.85 18.99
CA GLU A 68 0.47 -17.48 19.31
C GLU A 68 -0.20 -16.49 18.33
N ALA A 69 -0.36 -16.86 17.05
CA ALA A 69 -1.08 -16.03 16.07
C ALA A 69 -2.53 -15.75 16.47
N LEU A 70 -3.23 -16.71 17.07
CA LEU A 70 -4.58 -16.53 17.60
C LEU A 70 -4.64 -15.56 18.79
N ARG A 71 -3.69 -15.65 19.72
CA ARG A 71 -3.58 -14.70 20.84
C ARG A 71 -3.13 -13.31 20.36
N LEU A 72 -2.29 -13.27 19.34
CA LEU A 72 -1.85 -12.06 18.68
C LEU A 72 -3.02 -11.33 18.04
N THR A 73 -3.91 -12.07 17.38
CA THR A 73 -5.11 -11.52 16.74
C THR A 73 -6.02 -10.85 17.78
N GLU A 74 -6.20 -11.46 18.95
CA GLU A 74 -6.99 -10.87 20.03
C GLU A 74 -6.30 -9.64 20.64
N GLN A 75 -4.99 -9.68 20.85
CA GLN A 75 -4.21 -8.51 21.28
C GLN A 75 -4.22 -7.37 20.26
N MET A 76 -4.17 -7.67 18.97
CA MET A 76 -4.28 -6.70 17.88
C MET A 76 -5.67 -6.06 17.88
N ARG A 77 -6.74 -6.83 18.12
CA ARG A 77 -8.11 -6.28 18.22
C ARG A 77 -8.27 -5.27 19.36
N GLU A 78 -7.58 -5.47 20.49
CA GLU A 78 -7.56 -4.50 21.59
C GLU A 78 -6.64 -3.30 21.31
N ASN A 79 -5.68 -3.45 20.38
CA ASN A 79 -4.72 -2.41 20.03
C ASN A 79 -5.38 -1.26 19.22
N ALA A 80 -5.17 -0.02 19.67
CA ALA A 80 -5.73 1.16 19.02
C ALA A 80 -5.11 1.43 17.64
N ILE A 81 -3.82 1.15 17.44
CA ILE A 81 -3.12 1.36 16.16
C ILE A 81 -3.65 0.38 15.11
N TYR A 82 -3.83 -0.89 15.48
CA TYR A 82 -4.42 -1.88 14.58
C TYR A 82 -5.84 -1.49 14.14
N ARG A 83 -6.72 -1.13 15.09
CA ARG A 83 -8.08 -0.69 14.77
C ARG A 83 -8.11 0.57 13.90
N LEU A 84 -7.24 1.54 14.16
CA LEU A 84 -7.14 2.75 13.34
C LEU A 84 -6.66 2.43 11.93
N SER A 85 -5.73 1.50 11.77
CA SER A 85 -5.26 1.06 10.45
C SER A 85 -6.31 0.28 9.66
N GLU A 86 -7.14 -0.54 10.33
CA GLU A 86 -8.29 -1.19 9.68
C GLU A 86 -9.29 -0.16 9.17
N VAL A 87 -9.66 0.83 10.01
CA VAL A 87 -10.53 1.94 9.60
C VAL A 87 -9.91 2.74 8.45
N LEU A 88 -8.59 2.96 8.47
CA LEU A 88 -7.89 3.63 7.38
C LEU A 88 -7.92 2.80 6.09
N GLY A 89 -7.72 1.48 6.18
CA GLY A 89 -7.84 0.57 5.04
C GLY A 89 -9.22 0.62 4.41
N GLU A 90 -10.27 0.45 5.22
CA GLU A 90 -11.66 0.57 4.77
C GLU A 90 -11.94 1.96 4.14
N ALA A 91 -11.44 3.03 4.75
CA ALA A 91 -11.61 4.38 4.22
C ALA A 91 -10.88 4.56 2.88
N LEU A 92 -9.70 3.96 2.70
CA LEU A 92 -8.97 3.96 1.43
C LEU A 92 -9.75 3.20 0.36
N GLU A 93 -10.29 2.02 0.66
CA GLU A 93 -11.10 1.23 -0.28
C GLU A 93 -12.35 2.00 -0.74
N VAL A 94 -13.09 2.60 0.20
CA VAL A 94 -14.25 3.44 -0.10
C VAL A 94 -13.85 4.65 -0.94
N TRP A 95 -12.75 5.31 -0.59
CA TRP A 95 -12.27 6.47 -1.35
C TRP A 95 -11.81 6.09 -2.75
N GLY A 96 -11.05 5.01 -2.91
CA GLY A 96 -10.62 4.50 -4.20
C GLY A 96 -11.78 4.11 -5.10
N GLY A 97 -12.82 3.46 -4.54
CA GLY A 97 -14.03 3.09 -5.28
C GLY A 97 -14.93 4.27 -5.65
N ALA A 98 -14.93 5.35 -4.85
CA ALA A 98 -15.73 6.54 -5.11
C ALA A 98 -14.99 7.61 -5.94
N ALA A 99 -13.66 7.53 -6.02
CA ALA A 99 -12.85 8.45 -6.80
C ALA A 99 -13.20 8.37 -8.29
N ASP A 100 -13.17 9.52 -8.96
CA ASP A 100 -13.11 9.51 -10.41
C ASP A 100 -11.79 8.85 -10.85
N GLY A 101 -11.76 8.27 -12.05
CA GLY A 101 -10.55 7.63 -12.59
C GLY A 101 -9.40 8.61 -12.89
N SER A 102 -9.41 9.82 -12.32
CA SER A 102 -8.44 10.87 -12.59
C SER A 102 -7.08 10.57 -11.96
N SER A 103 -6.03 11.04 -12.63
CA SER A 103 -4.65 11.04 -12.11
C SER A 103 -4.53 11.89 -10.83
N ALA A 104 -5.35 12.94 -10.71
CA ALA A 104 -5.39 13.80 -9.52
C ALA A 104 -5.88 13.04 -8.28
N ALA A 105 -6.99 12.29 -8.40
CA ALA A 105 -7.50 11.46 -7.30
C ALA A 105 -6.51 10.35 -6.94
N ALA A 106 -5.93 9.69 -7.94
CA ALA A 106 -4.87 8.70 -7.73
C ALA A 106 -3.68 9.30 -6.97
N GLY A 107 -3.22 10.49 -7.34
CA GLY A 107 -2.12 11.18 -6.66
C GLY A 107 -2.42 11.52 -5.20
N GLN A 108 -3.68 11.89 -4.89
CA GLN A 108 -4.10 12.15 -3.51
C GLN A 108 -4.11 10.86 -2.66
N ILE A 109 -4.71 9.79 -3.17
CA ILE A 109 -4.74 8.48 -2.51
C ILE A 109 -3.31 7.96 -2.30
N GLY A 110 -2.48 8.01 -3.34
CA GLY A 110 -1.09 7.56 -3.28
C GLY A 110 -0.27 8.27 -2.19
N ARG A 111 -0.45 9.58 -2.01
CA ARG A 111 0.22 10.33 -0.93
C ARG A 111 -0.25 9.91 0.47
N VAL A 112 -1.55 9.63 0.64
CA VAL A 112 -2.07 9.14 1.92
C VAL A 112 -1.52 7.75 2.21
N VAL A 113 -1.46 6.86 1.22
CA VAL A 113 -0.87 5.52 1.36
C VAL A 113 0.60 5.61 1.77
N VAL A 114 1.41 6.44 1.08
CA VAL A 114 2.83 6.64 1.43
C VAL A 114 2.97 7.18 2.86
N SER A 115 2.16 8.17 3.23
CA SER A 115 2.19 8.77 4.57
C SER A 115 1.82 7.77 5.65
N ALA A 116 0.85 6.89 5.39
CA ALA A 116 0.44 5.82 6.30
C ALA A 116 1.55 4.77 6.46
N ILE A 117 2.20 4.37 5.36
CA ILE A 117 3.34 3.44 5.40
C ILE A 117 4.47 4.00 6.26
N VAL A 118 4.86 5.27 6.07
CA VAL A 118 5.90 5.91 6.88
C VAL A 118 5.51 6.01 8.35
N ALA A 119 4.27 6.38 8.63
CA ALA A 119 3.77 6.49 10.01
C ALA A 119 3.82 5.14 10.73
N VAL A 120 3.49 4.05 10.05
CA VAL A 120 3.52 2.69 10.61
C VAL A 120 4.94 2.12 10.68
N SER A 121 5.82 2.45 9.72
CA SER A 121 7.20 1.94 9.67
C SER A 121 8.15 2.59 10.67
N GLN A 122 7.73 3.66 11.36
CA GLN A 122 8.58 4.48 12.25
C GLN A 122 9.84 5.02 11.56
N SER A 123 9.85 5.11 10.23
CA SER A 123 10.95 5.73 9.47
C SER A 123 10.92 7.24 9.75
N ASN A 124 11.89 7.73 10.53
CA ASN A 124 11.93 9.12 11.00
C ASN A 124 12.22 10.17 9.92
N THR A 125 12.28 9.80 8.64
CA THR A 125 12.59 10.74 7.57
C THR A 125 11.84 10.37 6.28
N GLY A 126 11.10 11.33 5.72
CA GLY A 126 10.49 11.18 4.39
C GLY A 126 11.52 10.95 3.26
N ASP A 127 12.81 11.18 3.55
CA ASP A 127 13.95 10.90 2.67
C ASP A 127 14.11 9.40 2.35
N ASP A 128 13.59 8.51 3.20
CA ASP A 128 13.74 7.05 3.04
C ASP A 128 12.66 6.41 2.14
N ILE A 129 11.65 7.18 1.70
CA ILE A 129 10.52 6.64 0.92
C ILE A 129 10.95 6.14 -0.46
N LEU A 130 11.75 6.92 -1.20
CA LEU A 130 12.17 6.52 -2.54
C LEU A 130 13.07 5.27 -2.51
N PRO A 131 14.08 5.17 -1.62
CA PRO A 131 14.81 3.93 -1.40
C PRO A 131 13.92 2.74 -1.04
N LEU A 132 12.92 2.93 -0.16
CA LEU A 132 11.98 1.88 0.23
C LEU A 132 11.16 1.38 -0.99
N LEU A 133 10.56 2.28 -1.75
CA LEU A 133 9.79 1.93 -2.95
C LEU A 133 10.66 1.24 -4.01
N ALA A 134 11.93 1.64 -4.15
CA ALA A 134 12.88 0.99 -5.04
C ALA A 134 13.26 -0.43 -4.57
N ALA A 135 13.40 -0.63 -3.26
CA ALA A 135 13.66 -1.95 -2.68
C ALA A 135 12.47 -2.89 -2.89
N LEU A 136 11.25 -2.44 -2.62
CA LEU A 136 10.01 -3.19 -2.86
C LEU A 136 9.87 -3.59 -4.33
N ARG A 137 10.13 -2.65 -5.25
CA ARG A 137 10.15 -2.93 -6.69
C ARG A 137 11.15 -4.01 -7.06
N THR A 138 12.37 -3.92 -6.53
CA THR A 138 13.43 -4.89 -6.79
C THR A 138 13.02 -6.29 -6.32
N HIS A 139 12.41 -6.38 -5.13
CA HIS A 139 11.87 -7.61 -4.58
C HIS A 139 10.80 -8.24 -5.49
N THR A 140 9.76 -7.47 -5.85
CA THR A 140 8.69 -7.93 -6.75
C THR A 140 9.22 -8.37 -8.12
N LEU A 141 10.33 -7.76 -8.59
CA LEU A 141 10.97 -8.17 -9.83
C LEU A 141 11.76 -9.49 -9.71
N GLN A 142 12.29 -9.80 -8.53
CA GLN A 142 13.08 -11.00 -8.25
C GLN A 142 12.21 -12.22 -7.98
N GLU A 143 11.07 -12.07 -7.29
CA GLU A 143 10.14 -13.17 -7.01
C GLU A 143 9.62 -13.83 -8.28
N GLY A 144 9.34 -13.05 -9.33
CA GLY A 144 8.89 -13.59 -10.62
C GLY A 144 9.99 -14.15 -11.53
N ARG A 145 11.17 -14.49 -10.98
CA ARG A 145 12.26 -15.22 -11.68
C ARG A 145 12.54 -16.61 -11.10
N SER A 146 11.85 -16.98 -10.02
CA SER A 146 11.96 -18.29 -9.36
C SER A 146 10.87 -19.23 -9.87
#